data_AF-A0A7S0X9N3-F1
#
_entry.id   AF-A0A7S0X9N3-F1
#
_cell.length_a   1.000
_cell.length_b   1.000
_cell.length_c   1.000
_cell.angle_alpha   90.00
_cell.angle_beta   90.00
_cell.angle_gamma   90.00
#
_symmetry.space_group_name_H-M   'P 1'
#
loop_
_entity.id
_entity.type
_entity.pdbx_description
1 polymer ?
#
loop_
_entity_poly.entity_id
_entity_poly.type
_entity_poly.pdbx_seq_one_letter_code
_entity_poly.pdbx_strand_id
1 'polypeptide(L)'
;AAEIAAGPMGPALKKLLQFLHQTIAALADAAQSDVALRLYLEAAQLADAAGMEPIAYEFFERAMTIYEDEISDSQAQKTALSVVVGTLQRCVGFTTESRDSLVHKATGYSARLLKKPDQCVAVAACSHLFWGPLGVNGAARDADSVAVCLKKSLKIASAAQQAAATTGAGAGDALALFITLLNKYLYFFEQGCPSVTPTVLRGLLEVISNELSSGEVQMPPDVEAYYSATLRHIRHQKAKGGEAGARYDGLTV
;
A
#
# COMPACT_ATOMS: atom_id res chain seq x y z
N ALA A 1 18.33 -10.38 11.47
CA ALA A 1 18.36 -8.97 11.91
C ALA A 1 19.09 -8.79 13.24
N ALA A 2 18.75 -9.55 14.29
CA ALA A 2 19.34 -9.40 15.64
C ALA A 2 20.88 -9.54 15.74
N GLU A 3 21.54 -10.17 14.77
CA GLU A 3 23.00 -10.44 14.83
C GLU A 3 23.88 -9.19 14.59
N ILE A 4 23.38 -8.15 13.92
CA ILE A 4 24.21 -6.97 13.58
C ILE A 4 24.28 -5.98 14.75
N ALA A 5 23.15 -5.66 15.40
CA ALA A 5 23.14 -4.78 16.57
C ALA A 5 23.94 -5.35 17.75
N ALA A 6 23.83 -6.66 17.99
CA ALA A 6 24.56 -7.35 19.06
C ALA A 6 26.00 -7.72 18.66
N GLY A 7 26.35 -7.59 17.38
CA GLY A 7 27.66 -7.90 16.85
C GLY A 7 28.70 -6.79 17.05
N PRO A 8 29.98 -7.06 16.74
CA PRO A 8 31.08 -6.10 16.93
C PRO A 8 30.92 -4.81 16.10
N MET A 9 30.14 -4.86 15.02
CA MET A 9 29.84 -3.71 14.16
C MET A 9 28.70 -2.81 14.69
N GLY A 10 27.92 -3.27 15.68
CA GLY A 10 26.78 -2.53 16.23
C GLY A 10 27.13 -1.10 16.67
N PRO A 11 28.18 -0.88 17.48
CA PRO A 11 28.58 0.47 17.90
C PRO A 11 28.99 1.39 16.74
N ALA A 12 29.66 0.86 15.72
CA ALA A 12 30.07 1.62 14.54
C ALA A 12 28.86 2.02 13.69
N LEU A 13 27.93 1.08 13.47
CA LEU A 13 26.69 1.35 12.75
C LEU A 13 25.82 2.39 13.47
N LYS A 14 25.72 2.32 14.81
CA LYS A 14 24.99 3.33 15.59
C LYS A 14 25.56 4.75 15.38
N LYS A 15 26.90 4.89 15.36
CA LYS A 15 27.56 6.17 15.07
C LYS A 15 27.27 6.65 13.65
N LEU A 16 27.27 5.75 12.67
CA LEU A 16 26.93 6.08 11.29
C LEU A 16 25.48 6.55 11.15
N LEU A 17 24.53 5.85 11.77
CA LEU A 17 23.11 6.24 11.77
C LEU A 17 22.92 7.61 12.45
N GLN A 18 23.64 7.88 13.54
CA GLN A 18 23.63 9.21 14.17
C GLN A 18 24.15 10.31 13.24
N PHE A 19 25.24 10.04 12.51
CA PHE A 19 25.77 10.96 11.51
C PHE A 19 24.78 11.20 10.36
N LEU A 20 24.14 10.14 9.86
CA LEU A 20 23.09 10.24 8.84
C LEU A 20 21.93 11.10 9.36
N HIS A 21 21.46 10.87 10.59
CA HIS A 21 20.41 11.69 11.19
C HIS A 21 20.76 13.19 11.17
N GLN A 22 21.96 13.56 11.63
CA GLN A 22 22.40 14.96 11.65
C GLN A 22 22.50 15.57 10.25
N THR A 23 22.99 14.79 9.28
CA THR A 23 23.12 15.23 7.88
C THR A 23 21.75 15.43 7.25
N ILE A 24 20.82 14.50 7.46
CA ILE A 24 19.47 14.57 6.91
C ILE A 24 18.68 15.72 7.57
N ALA A 25 18.86 15.96 8.87
CA ALA A 25 18.27 17.11 9.55
C ALA A 25 18.73 18.44 8.92
N ALA A 26 20.03 18.59 8.66
CA ALA A 26 20.55 19.79 7.99
C ALA A 26 20.00 19.97 6.56
N LEU A 27 19.71 18.88 5.85
CA LEU A 27 19.03 18.94 4.54
C LEU A 27 17.57 19.40 4.67
N ALA A 28 16.85 18.91 5.69
CA ALA A 28 15.49 19.35 5.96
C ALA A 28 15.45 20.85 6.26
N ASP A 29 16.37 21.35 7.10
CA ASP A 29 16.50 22.78 7.42
C ASP A 29 16.86 23.63 6.18
N ALA A 30 17.51 23.04 5.19
CA ALA A 30 17.82 23.67 3.90
C ALA A 30 16.66 23.58 2.88
N ALA A 31 15.42 23.36 3.35
CA ALA A 31 14.21 23.23 2.55
C ALA A 31 14.27 22.09 1.50
N GLN A 32 15.05 21.03 1.76
CA GLN A 32 15.09 19.82 0.94
C GLN A 32 14.18 18.71 1.51
N SER A 33 12.95 19.06 1.88
CA SER A 33 12.01 18.22 2.64
C SER A 33 11.72 16.87 1.96
N ASP A 34 11.45 16.85 0.65
CA ASP A 34 11.20 15.61 -0.10
C ASP A 34 12.38 14.64 -0.06
N VAL A 35 13.60 15.17 -0.19
CA VAL A 35 14.83 14.38 -0.18
C VAL A 35 15.11 13.88 1.24
N ALA A 36 14.98 14.77 2.23
CA ALA A 36 15.21 14.44 3.63
C ALA A 36 14.26 13.33 4.11
N LEU A 37 12.97 13.41 3.78
CA LEU A 37 11.99 12.37 4.08
C LEU A 37 12.43 11.00 3.53
N ARG A 38 12.84 10.93 2.26
CA ARG A 38 13.26 9.67 1.63
C ARG A 38 14.52 9.12 2.29
N LEU A 39 15.50 9.97 2.59
CA LEU A 39 16.73 9.55 3.27
C LEU A 39 16.46 9.03 4.69
N TYR A 40 15.54 9.66 5.42
CA TYR A 40 15.11 9.15 6.72
C TYR A 40 14.48 7.77 6.61
N LEU A 41 13.61 7.52 5.62
CA LEU A 41 13.01 6.21 5.40
C LEU A 41 14.04 5.12 5.03
N GLU A 42 15.04 5.44 4.20
CA GLU A 42 16.14 4.52 3.88
C GLU A 42 16.98 4.20 5.12
N ALA A 43 17.30 5.20 5.94
CA ALA A 43 18.00 5.01 7.20
C ALA A 43 17.18 4.17 8.20
N ALA A 44 15.85 4.32 8.20
CA ALA A 44 14.94 3.52 9.00
C ALA A 44 14.98 2.04 8.59
N GLN A 45 14.97 1.74 7.28
CA GLN A 45 15.10 0.35 6.80
C GLN A 45 16.43 -0.28 7.23
N LEU A 46 17.53 0.46 7.13
CA LEU A 46 18.84 -0.01 7.58
C LEU A 46 18.85 -0.30 9.10
N ALA A 47 18.28 0.60 9.90
CA ALA A 47 18.19 0.43 11.34
C ALA A 47 17.31 -0.77 11.73
N ASP A 48 16.17 -0.96 11.05
CA ASP A 48 15.27 -2.12 11.25
C ASP A 48 16.00 -3.43 10.92
N ALA A 49 16.65 -3.50 9.76
CA ALA A 49 17.41 -4.68 9.33
C ALA A 49 18.55 -5.04 10.29
N ALA A 50 19.13 -4.04 10.96
CA ALA A 50 20.15 -4.22 11.98
C ALA A 50 19.60 -4.62 13.36
N GLY A 51 18.27 -4.59 13.56
CA GLY A 51 17.65 -4.84 14.87
C GLY A 51 17.75 -3.65 15.84
N MET A 52 17.89 -2.43 15.33
CA MET A 52 17.98 -1.19 16.13
C MET A 52 16.63 -0.46 16.13
N GLU A 53 15.59 -1.12 16.62
CA GLU A 53 14.21 -0.64 16.58
C GLU A 53 14.04 0.82 17.05
N PRO A 54 14.59 1.29 18.19
CA PRO A 54 14.38 2.67 18.62
C PRO A 54 14.92 3.70 17.63
N ILE A 55 16.01 3.37 16.94
CA ILE A 55 16.62 4.24 15.91
C ILE A 55 15.76 4.23 14.65
N ALA A 56 15.27 3.04 14.24
CA ALA A 56 14.36 2.93 13.11
C ALA A 56 13.08 3.72 13.33
N TYR A 57 12.52 3.65 14.55
CA TYR A 57 11.31 4.36 14.94
C TYR A 57 11.50 5.88 14.86
N GLU A 58 12.59 6.42 15.45
CA GLU A 58 12.89 7.86 15.38
C GLU A 58 13.02 8.34 13.92
N PHE A 59 13.64 7.55 13.05
CA PHE A 59 13.72 7.92 11.63
C PHE A 59 12.35 7.97 10.94
N PHE A 60 11.45 7.04 11.25
CA PHE A 60 10.07 7.12 10.76
C PHE A 60 9.33 8.33 11.31
N GLU A 61 9.46 8.63 12.60
CA GLU A 61 8.85 9.82 13.21
C GLU A 61 9.31 11.09 12.50
N ARG A 62 10.61 11.26 12.24
CA ARG A 62 11.14 12.41 11.49
C ARG A 62 10.59 12.47 10.07
N ALA A 63 10.56 11.36 9.35
CA ALA A 63 9.99 11.30 8.01
C ALA A 63 8.49 11.67 8.00
N MET A 64 7.72 11.20 8.98
CA MET A 64 6.29 11.47 9.10
C MET A 64 6.00 12.91 9.54
N THR A 65 6.82 13.52 10.40
CA THR A 65 6.72 14.95 10.72
C THR A 65 6.96 15.81 9.48
N ILE A 66 7.97 15.50 8.65
CA ILE A 66 8.19 16.22 7.39
C ILE A 66 6.98 16.07 6.45
N TYR A 67 6.39 14.87 6.38
CA TYR A 67 5.17 14.64 5.60
C TYR A 67 4.02 15.55 6.06
N GLU A 68 3.85 15.72 7.38
CA GLU A 68 2.77 16.52 7.97
C GLU A 68 2.97 18.02 7.79
N ASP A 69 4.19 18.51 8.05
CA ASP A 69 4.47 19.93 8.19
C ASP A 69 4.90 20.58 6.87
N GLU A 70 5.65 19.86 6.03
CA GLU A 70 6.35 20.45 4.87
C GLU A 70 5.73 20.05 3.53
N ILE A 71 5.14 18.86 3.41
CA ILE A 71 4.60 18.37 2.13
C ILE A 71 3.13 18.77 1.98
N SER A 72 2.90 19.88 1.27
CA SER A 72 1.56 20.44 1.03
C SER A 72 0.96 20.12 -0.34
N ASP A 73 1.78 19.88 -1.36
CA ASP A 73 1.27 19.55 -2.70
C ASP A 73 0.59 18.17 -2.73
N SER A 74 -0.61 18.10 -3.33
CA SER A 74 -1.43 16.88 -3.31
C SER A 74 -0.77 15.69 -4.02
N GLN A 75 0.02 15.90 -5.07
CA GLN A 75 0.71 14.80 -5.77
C GLN A 75 1.98 14.40 -5.02
N ALA A 76 2.70 15.36 -4.45
CA ALA A 76 3.84 15.10 -3.56
C ALA A 76 3.40 14.30 -2.33
N GLN A 77 2.28 14.67 -1.68
CA GLN A 77 1.70 13.92 -0.56
C GLN A 77 1.40 12.46 -0.94
N LYS A 78 0.70 12.24 -2.06
CA LYS A 78 0.41 10.88 -2.55
C LYS A 78 1.71 10.08 -2.74
N THR A 79 2.70 10.68 -3.37
CA THR A 79 3.99 10.03 -3.65
C THR A 79 4.75 9.71 -2.36
N ALA A 80 4.90 10.70 -1.48
CA ALA A 80 5.58 10.54 -0.20
C ALA A 80 4.89 9.47 0.66
N LEU A 81 3.56 9.48 0.74
CA LEU A 81 2.81 8.44 1.47
C LEU A 81 3.05 7.05 0.88
N SER A 82 3.10 6.91 -0.45
CA SER A 82 3.41 5.63 -1.08
C SER A 82 4.81 5.12 -0.68
N VAL A 83 5.79 6.01 -0.56
CA VAL A 83 7.15 5.65 -0.12
C VAL A 83 7.16 5.27 1.37
N VAL A 84 6.45 6.02 2.22
CA VAL A 84 6.29 5.70 3.66
C VAL A 84 5.68 4.31 3.83
N VAL A 85 4.56 4.03 3.16
CA VAL A 85 3.86 2.74 3.23
C VAL A 85 4.74 1.60 2.71
N GLY A 86 5.38 1.78 1.55
CA GLY A 86 6.25 0.76 0.97
C GLY A 86 7.49 0.46 1.83
N THR A 87 8.02 1.47 2.51
CA THR A 87 9.13 1.33 3.46
C THR A 87 8.69 0.59 4.71
N LEU A 88 7.61 1.04 5.36
CA LEU A 88 7.10 0.45 6.59
C LEU A 88 6.62 -1.00 6.41
N GLN A 89 6.10 -1.34 5.22
CA GLN A 89 5.74 -2.71 4.87
C GLN A 89 6.95 -3.67 4.99
N ARG A 90 8.15 -3.20 4.63
CA ARG A 90 9.37 -4.03 4.59
C ARG A 90 10.06 -4.13 5.94
N CYS A 91 9.78 -3.20 6.86
CA CYS A 91 10.30 -3.25 8.22
C CYS A 91 9.51 -4.25 9.06
N VAL A 92 10.19 -5.25 9.60
CA VAL A 92 9.61 -6.36 10.38
C VAL A 92 10.24 -6.52 11.76
N GLY A 93 11.19 -5.66 12.11
CA GLY A 93 11.89 -5.66 13.40
C GLY A 93 11.20 -4.85 14.49
N PHE A 94 10.11 -4.13 14.18
CA PHE A 94 9.33 -3.38 15.16
C PHE A 94 8.55 -4.29 16.12
N THR A 95 8.43 -3.86 17.37
CA THR A 95 7.41 -4.33 18.31
C THR A 95 6.01 -4.03 17.78
N THR A 96 5.02 -4.77 18.28
CA THR A 96 3.61 -4.56 17.91
C THR A 96 3.17 -3.11 18.18
N GLU A 97 3.51 -2.57 19.35
CA GLU A 97 3.13 -1.21 19.73
C GLU A 97 3.74 -0.13 18.82
N SER A 98 5.06 -0.20 18.59
CA SER A 98 5.74 0.73 17.68
C SER A 98 5.20 0.63 16.26
N ARG A 99 4.95 -0.60 15.79
CA ARG A 99 4.36 -0.80 14.46
C ARG A 99 2.96 -0.20 14.38
N ASP A 100 2.09 -0.49 15.34
CA ASP A 100 0.69 -0.04 15.34
C ASP A 100 0.59 1.48 15.32
N SER A 101 1.47 2.17 16.06
CA SER A 101 1.58 3.64 16.03
C SER A 101 1.88 4.18 14.62
N LEU A 102 2.94 3.66 13.97
CA LEU A 102 3.34 4.10 12.63
C LEU A 102 2.27 3.76 11.58
N VAL A 103 1.65 2.58 11.68
CA VAL A 103 0.57 2.14 10.78
C VAL A 103 -0.67 3.00 10.97
N HIS A 104 -1.01 3.38 12.20
CA HIS A 104 -2.14 4.28 12.48
C HIS A 104 -1.92 5.66 11.83
N LYS A 105 -0.70 6.22 11.93
CA LYS A 105 -0.37 7.49 11.27
C LYS A 105 -0.49 7.38 9.74
N ALA A 106 0.16 6.39 9.13
CA ALA A 106 0.14 6.18 7.68
C ALA A 106 -1.27 5.97 7.12
N THR A 107 -2.10 5.16 7.81
CA THR A 107 -3.52 4.97 7.43
C THR A 107 -4.32 6.25 7.61
N GLY A 108 -4.04 7.05 8.65
CA GLY A 108 -4.61 8.38 8.86
C GLY A 108 -4.28 9.35 7.72
N TYR A 109 -3.05 9.35 7.20
CA TYR A 109 -2.65 10.17 6.05
C TYR A 109 -3.41 9.80 4.77
N SER A 110 -3.59 8.50 4.51
CA SER A 110 -4.33 8.03 3.32
C SER A 110 -5.77 8.56 3.27
N ALA A 111 -6.42 8.72 4.44
CA ALA A 111 -7.77 9.23 4.55
C ALA A 111 -7.88 10.75 4.39
N ARG A 112 -6.76 11.46 4.53
CA ARG A 112 -6.66 12.93 4.49
C ARG A 112 -6.24 13.49 3.12
N LEU A 113 -5.83 12.65 2.18
CA LEU A 113 -5.52 13.08 0.81
C LEU A 113 -6.70 13.84 0.19
N LEU A 114 -6.44 14.88 -0.61
CA LEU A 114 -7.50 15.74 -1.12
C LEU A 114 -8.43 15.04 -2.14
N LYS A 115 -7.86 14.29 -3.09
CA LYS A 115 -8.60 13.69 -4.20
C LYS A 115 -9.13 12.31 -3.83
N LYS A 116 -10.40 12.04 -4.13
CA LYS A 116 -11.04 10.73 -3.87
C LYS A 116 -10.36 9.54 -4.55
N PRO A 117 -9.92 9.63 -5.83
CA PRO A 117 -9.14 8.55 -6.45
C PRO A 117 -7.84 8.27 -5.71
N ASP A 118 -7.13 9.32 -5.27
CA ASP A 118 -5.88 9.18 -4.52
C ASP A 118 -6.12 8.58 -3.13
N GLN A 119 -7.17 9.01 -2.42
CA GLN A 119 -7.61 8.37 -1.16
C GLN A 119 -7.90 6.87 -1.37
N CYS A 120 -8.63 6.51 -2.43
CA CYS A 120 -9.01 5.13 -2.74
C CYS A 120 -7.75 4.24 -2.87
N VAL A 121 -6.81 4.65 -3.72
CA VAL A 121 -5.58 3.92 -3.98
C VAL A 121 -4.67 3.87 -2.75
N ALA A 122 -4.52 4.98 -2.01
CA ALA A 122 -3.68 5.03 -0.82
C ALA A 122 -4.23 4.16 0.32
N VAL A 123 -5.54 4.21 0.58
CA VAL A 123 -6.19 3.34 1.58
C VAL A 123 -6.02 1.86 1.22
N ALA A 124 -6.14 1.52 -0.06
CA ALA A 124 -5.87 0.16 -0.54
C ALA A 124 -4.39 -0.21 -0.41
N ALA A 125 -3.46 0.73 -0.61
CA ALA A 125 -2.03 0.47 -0.40
C ALA A 125 -1.73 0.18 1.08
N CYS A 126 -2.34 0.90 2.03
CA CYS A 126 -2.14 0.66 3.46
C CYS A 126 -2.55 -0.74 3.93
N SER A 127 -3.39 -1.46 3.19
CA SER A 127 -3.71 -2.87 3.51
C SER A 127 -2.45 -3.77 3.55
N HIS A 128 -1.39 -3.42 2.81
CA HIS A 128 -0.11 -4.14 2.83
C HIS A 128 0.62 -4.04 4.17
N LEU A 129 0.34 -3.02 4.97
CA LEU A 129 0.95 -2.86 6.30
C LEU A 129 0.46 -3.93 7.28
N PHE A 130 -0.68 -4.55 7.00
CA PHE A 130 -1.31 -5.59 7.82
C PHE A 130 -1.05 -7.00 7.31
N TRP A 131 -0.39 -7.16 6.15
CA TRP A 131 -0.17 -8.47 5.53
C TRP A 131 1.19 -8.53 4.84
N GLY A 132 2.18 -8.89 5.64
CA GLY A 132 3.55 -9.10 5.22
C GLY A 132 3.84 -10.52 4.67
N PRO A 133 5.09 -10.74 4.23
CA PRO A 133 5.50 -11.99 3.61
C PRO A 133 5.34 -13.19 4.56
N LEU A 134 4.88 -14.32 4.01
CA LEU A 134 4.71 -15.57 4.76
C LEU A 134 6.08 -16.10 5.24
N GLY A 135 6.12 -16.59 6.48
CA GLY A 135 7.33 -17.21 7.04
C GLY A 135 8.40 -16.22 7.50
N VAL A 136 8.15 -14.92 7.44
CA VAL A 136 9.04 -13.89 7.99
C VAL A 136 8.61 -13.56 9.41
N ASN A 137 9.50 -13.81 10.38
CA ASN A 137 9.26 -13.45 11.77
C ASN A 137 9.09 -11.92 11.91
N GLY A 138 8.06 -11.49 12.65
CA GLY A 138 7.72 -10.08 12.84
C GLY A 138 6.89 -9.47 11.70
N ALA A 139 6.65 -10.18 10.60
CA ALA A 139 5.74 -9.72 9.55
C ALA A 139 4.28 -9.73 10.02
N ALA A 140 3.54 -8.66 9.74
CA ALA A 140 2.12 -8.55 10.10
C ALA A 140 1.27 -9.59 9.35
N ARG A 141 0.27 -10.17 10.03
CA ARG A 141 -0.65 -11.19 9.48
C ARG A 141 -2.09 -10.98 9.97
N ASP A 142 -2.57 -9.74 9.88
CA ASP A 142 -3.91 -9.35 10.29
C ASP A 142 -4.84 -9.25 9.07
N ALA A 143 -5.59 -10.33 8.84
CA ALA A 143 -6.53 -10.41 7.72
C ALA A 143 -7.75 -9.49 7.90
N ASP A 144 -8.13 -9.18 9.14
CA ASP A 144 -9.30 -8.35 9.42
C ASP A 144 -9.01 -6.90 9.10
N SER A 145 -7.84 -6.40 9.49
CA SER A 145 -7.38 -5.04 9.11
C SER A 145 -7.18 -4.89 7.61
N VAL A 146 -6.69 -5.92 6.90
CA VAL A 146 -6.68 -5.95 5.43
C VAL A 146 -8.09 -5.73 4.89
N ALA A 147 -9.07 -6.48 5.38
CA ALA A 147 -10.44 -6.37 4.92
C ALA A 147 -11.06 -5.00 5.24
N VAL A 148 -10.75 -4.41 6.39
CA VAL A 148 -11.20 -3.05 6.75
C VAL A 148 -10.67 -2.02 5.73
N CYS A 149 -9.38 -2.05 5.42
CA CYS A 149 -8.77 -1.16 4.42
C CYS A 149 -9.40 -1.34 3.05
N LEU A 150 -9.49 -2.59 2.56
CA LEU A 150 -10.02 -2.86 1.23
C LEU A 150 -11.51 -2.51 1.11
N LYS A 151 -12.34 -2.82 2.13
CA LYS A 151 -13.76 -2.41 2.16
C LYS A 151 -13.91 -0.89 2.18
N LYS A 152 -13.05 -0.18 2.92
CA LYS A 152 -13.06 1.30 2.94
C LYS A 152 -12.71 1.86 1.56
N SER A 153 -11.70 1.29 0.89
CA SER A 153 -11.33 1.68 -0.47
C SER A 153 -12.45 1.40 -1.48
N LEU A 154 -13.09 0.22 -1.38
CA LEU A 154 -14.24 -0.13 -2.22
C LEU A 154 -15.41 0.85 -2.07
N LYS A 155 -15.72 1.29 -0.84
CA LYS A 155 -16.74 2.32 -0.60
C LYS A 155 -16.41 3.64 -1.31
N ILE A 156 -15.14 4.02 -1.36
CA ILE A 156 -14.70 5.24 -2.06
C ILE A 156 -14.88 5.07 -3.58
N ALA A 157 -14.52 3.91 -4.14
CA ALA A 157 -14.74 3.60 -5.56
C ALA A 157 -16.24 3.60 -5.93
N SER A 158 -17.09 2.97 -5.11
CA SER A 158 -18.54 2.99 -5.31
C SER A 158 -19.13 4.40 -5.25
N ALA A 159 -18.64 5.26 -4.35
CA ALA A 159 -19.08 6.66 -4.30
C ALA A 159 -18.66 7.43 -5.57
N ALA A 160 -17.47 7.16 -6.12
CA ALA A 160 -17.03 7.76 -7.38
C ALA A 160 -17.90 7.31 -8.56
N GLN A 161 -18.27 6.03 -8.62
CA GLN A 161 -19.20 5.49 -9.63
C GLN A 161 -20.58 6.14 -9.56
N GLN A 162 -21.16 6.28 -8.36
CA GLN A 162 -22.46 6.94 -8.16
C GLN A 162 -22.42 8.43 -8.57
N ALA A 163 -21.33 9.12 -8.24
CA ALA A 163 -21.13 10.50 -8.68
C ALA A 163 -21.00 10.60 -10.20
N ALA A 164 -20.31 9.65 -10.84
CA ALA A 164 -20.18 9.60 -12.29
C ALA A 164 -21.52 9.38 -13.00
N ALA A 165 -22.33 8.45 -12.50
CA ALA A 165 -23.68 8.21 -13.02
C ALA A 165 -24.60 9.45 -12.89
N THR A 166 -24.42 10.24 -11.83
CA THR A 166 -25.22 11.45 -11.59
C THR A 166 -24.77 12.63 -12.47
N THR A 167 -23.47 12.78 -12.67
CA THR A 167 -22.89 13.93 -13.37
C THR A 167 -22.68 13.69 -14.88
N GLY A 168 -22.74 12.43 -15.32
CA GLY A 168 -22.39 12.03 -16.68
C GLY A 168 -20.89 12.12 -16.99
N ALA A 169 -20.03 12.30 -15.98
CA ALA A 169 -18.59 12.48 -16.15
C ALA A 169 -17.79 11.63 -15.16
N GLY A 170 -16.61 11.14 -15.58
CA GLY A 170 -15.71 10.40 -14.69
C GLY A 170 -16.03 8.91 -14.51
N ALA A 171 -16.90 8.34 -15.33
CA ALA A 171 -17.20 6.90 -15.28
C ALA A 171 -15.97 6.03 -15.59
N GLY A 172 -15.13 6.46 -16.53
CA GLY A 172 -13.85 5.81 -16.84
C GLY A 172 -12.88 5.80 -15.64
N ASP A 173 -12.81 6.90 -14.89
CA ASP A 173 -11.96 6.99 -13.69
C ASP A 173 -12.48 6.08 -12.57
N ALA A 174 -13.80 6.04 -12.36
CA ALA A 174 -14.42 5.14 -11.39
C ALA A 174 -14.17 3.67 -11.76
N LEU A 175 -14.29 3.32 -13.04
CA LEU A 175 -13.97 1.98 -13.56
C LEU A 175 -12.50 1.62 -13.32
N ALA A 176 -11.57 2.55 -13.59
CA ALA A 176 -10.15 2.36 -13.33
C ALA A 176 -9.85 2.07 -11.84
N LEU A 177 -10.58 2.69 -10.91
CA LEU A 177 -10.47 2.39 -9.48
C LEU A 177 -10.90 0.96 -9.16
N PHE A 178 -12.01 0.46 -9.73
CA PHE A 178 -12.42 -0.93 -9.51
C PHE A 178 -11.42 -1.94 -10.06
N ILE A 179 -10.86 -1.69 -11.26
CA ILE A 179 -9.83 -2.56 -11.85
C ILE A 179 -8.57 -2.55 -10.98
N THR A 180 -8.17 -1.39 -10.46
CA THR A 180 -7.05 -1.27 -9.52
C THR A 180 -7.31 -2.05 -8.23
N LEU A 181 -8.52 -1.97 -7.70
CA LEU A 181 -8.90 -2.74 -6.51
C LEU A 181 -8.95 -4.23 -6.78
N LEU A 182 -9.50 -4.67 -7.91
CA LEU A 182 -9.52 -6.08 -8.32
C LEU A 182 -8.10 -6.67 -8.26
N ASN A 183 -7.11 -5.98 -8.82
CA ASN A 183 -5.71 -6.40 -8.76
C ASN A 183 -5.16 -6.44 -7.33
N LYS A 184 -5.57 -5.50 -6.48
CA LYS A 184 -5.19 -5.51 -5.06
C LYS A 184 -5.79 -6.69 -4.31
N TYR A 185 -7.07 -7.00 -4.53
CA TYR A 185 -7.73 -8.18 -3.98
C TYR A 185 -7.10 -9.48 -4.50
N LEU A 186 -6.79 -9.57 -5.79
CA LEU A 186 -6.10 -10.72 -6.39
C LEU A 186 -4.75 -10.96 -5.72
N TYR A 187 -3.96 -9.91 -5.45
CA TYR A 187 -2.72 -10.05 -4.71
C TYR A 187 -2.95 -10.71 -3.34
N PHE A 188 -3.86 -10.20 -2.52
CA PHE A 188 -4.10 -10.77 -1.18
C PHE A 188 -4.72 -12.16 -1.24
N PHE A 189 -5.54 -12.42 -2.24
CA PHE A 189 -6.02 -13.76 -2.53
C PHE A 189 -4.83 -14.70 -2.77
N GLU A 190 -3.90 -14.36 -3.65
CA GLU A 190 -2.71 -15.17 -3.93
C GLU A 190 -1.82 -15.35 -2.72
N GLN A 191 -1.64 -14.31 -1.91
CA GLN A 191 -0.88 -14.36 -0.66
C GLN A 191 -1.60 -15.10 0.48
N GLY A 192 -2.75 -15.72 0.21
CA GLY A 192 -3.46 -16.57 1.16
C GLY A 192 -4.14 -15.80 2.29
N CYS A 193 -4.55 -14.55 2.04
CA CYS A 193 -5.30 -13.77 3.02
C CYS A 193 -6.73 -14.31 3.15
N PRO A 194 -7.13 -14.84 4.32
CA PRO A 194 -8.41 -15.54 4.47
C PRO A 194 -9.62 -14.62 4.35
N SER A 195 -9.45 -13.32 4.59
CA SER A 195 -10.53 -12.34 4.46
C SER A 195 -10.85 -11.96 3.01
N VAL A 196 -9.99 -12.36 2.05
CA VAL A 196 -10.22 -12.22 0.62
C VAL A 196 -10.64 -13.55 0.03
N THR A 197 -11.91 -13.64 -0.38
CA THR A 197 -12.51 -14.89 -0.88
C THR A 197 -12.84 -14.80 -2.37
N PRO A 198 -13.03 -15.95 -3.06
CA PRO A 198 -13.46 -15.95 -4.46
C PRO A 198 -14.78 -15.21 -4.68
N THR A 199 -15.67 -15.21 -3.68
CA THR A 199 -16.94 -14.48 -3.73
C THR A 199 -16.75 -12.98 -3.85
N VAL A 200 -15.80 -12.40 -3.12
CA VAL A 200 -15.51 -10.96 -3.21
C VAL A 200 -14.94 -10.61 -4.59
N LEU A 201 -14.06 -11.46 -5.13
CA LEU A 201 -13.49 -11.28 -6.47
C LEU A 201 -14.55 -11.37 -7.57
N ARG A 202 -15.49 -12.33 -7.48
CA ARG A 202 -16.64 -12.41 -8.40
C ARG A 202 -17.48 -11.14 -8.37
N GLY A 203 -17.83 -10.64 -7.18
CA GLY A 203 -18.62 -9.42 -7.07
C GLY A 203 -17.92 -8.21 -7.71
N LEU A 204 -16.60 -8.09 -7.58
CA LEU A 204 -15.84 -7.03 -8.26
C LEU A 204 -15.82 -7.19 -9.78
N LEU A 205 -15.65 -8.43 -10.28
CA LEU A 205 -15.71 -8.73 -11.71
C LEU A 205 -17.09 -8.43 -12.31
N GLU A 206 -18.16 -8.77 -11.59
CA GLU A 206 -19.54 -8.47 -11.98
C GLU A 206 -19.78 -6.96 -12.06
N VAL A 207 -19.32 -6.18 -11.08
CA VAL A 207 -19.40 -4.71 -11.11
C VAL A 207 -18.68 -4.16 -12.35
N ILE A 208 -17.45 -4.59 -12.60
CA ILE A 208 -16.66 -4.13 -13.76
C ILE A 208 -17.35 -4.53 -15.08
N SER A 209 -17.85 -5.77 -15.18
CA SER A 209 -18.55 -6.26 -16.37
C SER A 209 -19.83 -5.48 -16.66
N ASN A 210 -20.61 -5.16 -15.63
CA ASN A 210 -21.85 -4.42 -15.77
C ASN A 210 -21.58 -3.00 -16.31
N GLU A 211 -20.57 -2.32 -15.76
CA GLU A 211 -20.15 -0.98 -16.23
C GLU A 211 -19.64 -0.99 -17.68
N LEU A 212 -18.92 -2.04 -18.09
CA LEU A 212 -18.48 -2.17 -19.48
C LEU A 212 -19.65 -2.48 -20.43
N SER A 213 -20.64 -3.23 -19.97
CA SER A 213 -21.80 -3.63 -20.79
C SER A 213 -22.81 -2.52 -21.02
N SER A 214 -22.86 -1.49 -20.17
CA SER A 214 -23.77 -0.36 -20.34
C SER A 214 -23.46 0.45 -21.62
N GLY A 215 -22.23 0.35 -22.15
CA GLY A 215 -21.80 1.05 -23.37
C GLY A 215 -21.61 2.57 -23.18
N GLU A 216 -21.91 3.10 -22.00
CA GLU A 216 -21.80 4.52 -21.66
C GLU A 216 -20.36 4.92 -21.25
N VAL A 217 -19.52 3.92 -20.91
CA VAL A 217 -18.17 4.14 -20.41
C VAL A 217 -17.14 3.87 -21.50
N GLN A 218 -16.56 4.95 -22.06
CA GLN A 218 -15.38 4.80 -22.91
C GLN A 218 -14.15 4.59 -22.01
N MET A 219 -13.64 3.37 -22.01
CA MET A 219 -12.46 3.01 -21.22
C MET A 219 -11.19 3.59 -21.87
N PRO A 220 -10.32 4.27 -21.11
CA PRO A 220 -9.01 4.70 -21.61
C PRO A 220 -8.17 3.50 -22.07
N PRO A 221 -7.35 3.62 -23.15
CA PRO A 221 -6.59 2.49 -23.71
C PRO A 221 -5.64 1.81 -22.73
N ASP A 222 -5.04 2.57 -21.81
CA ASP A 222 -4.18 2.07 -20.75
C ASP A 222 -4.96 1.26 -19.69
N VAL A 223 -6.16 1.71 -19.33
CA VAL A 223 -7.07 1.00 -18.42
C VAL A 223 -7.57 -0.29 -19.06
N GLU A 224 -7.88 -0.28 -20.36
CA GLU A 224 -8.25 -1.46 -21.12
C GLU A 224 -7.12 -2.50 -21.16
N ALA A 225 -5.90 -2.06 -21.49
CA ALA A 225 -4.73 -2.91 -21.50
C ALA A 225 -4.48 -3.54 -20.12
N TYR A 226 -4.65 -2.76 -19.04
CA TYR A 226 -4.49 -3.23 -17.67
C TYR A 226 -5.56 -4.27 -17.28
N TYR A 227 -6.83 -4.03 -17.62
CA TYR A 227 -7.88 -5.01 -17.37
C TYR A 227 -7.70 -6.29 -18.19
N SER A 228 -7.34 -6.17 -19.47
CA SER A 228 -7.03 -7.32 -20.34
C SER A 228 -5.88 -8.16 -19.77
N ALA A 229 -4.81 -7.52 -19.28
CA ALA A 229 -3.73 -8.21 -18.58
C ALA A 229 -4.22 -8.91 -17.29
N THR A 230 -5.11 -8.26 -16.54
CA THR A 230 -5.73 -8.84 -15.34
C THR A 230 -6.54 -10.10 -15.65
N LEU A 231 -7.38 -10.07 -16.68
CA LEU A 231 -8.16 -11.25 -17.11
C LEU A 231 -7.25 -12.37 -17.61
N ARG A 232 -6.20 -12.03 -18.37
CA ARG A 232 -5.20 -13.00 -18.84
C ARG A 232 -4.51 -13.68 -17.66
N HIS A 233 -4.16 -12.91 -16.62
CA HIS A 233 -3.58 -13.43 -15.39
C HIS A 233 -4.53 -14.41 -14.68
N ILE A 234 -5.80 -14.05 -14.49
CA ILE A 234 -6.81 -14.95 -13.87
C ILE A 234 -6.94 -16.25 -14.66
N ARG A 235 -7.04 -16.19 -16.00
CA ARG A 235 -7.11 -17.38 -16.87
C ARG A 235 -5.85 -18.22 -16.78
N HIS A 236 -4.68 -17.59 -16.74
CA HIS A 236 -3.41 -18.28 -16.59
C HIS A 236 -3.30 -19.00 -15.24
N GLN A 237 -3.70 -18.36 -14.14
CA GLN A 237 -3.71 -18.99 -12.81
C GLN A 237 -4.65 -20.19 -12.76
N LYS A 238 -5.85 -20.10 -13.37
CA LYS A 238 -6.79 -21.22 -13.49
C LYS A 238 -6.19 -22.40 -14.27
N ALA A 239 -5.46 -22.12 -15.36
CA ALA A 239 -4.84 -23.13 -16.20
C ALA A 239 -3.65 -23.87 -15.55
N LYS A 240 -3.02 -23.33 -14.50
CA LYS A 240 -1.89 -23.98 -13.81
C LYS A 240 -2.26 -25.32 -13.16
N GLY A 241 -3.54 -25.56 -12.88
CA GLY A 241 -3.99 -26.76 -12.15
C GLY A 241 -3.49 -26.82 -10.71
N GLY A 242 -3.68 -27.97 -10.06
CA GLY A 242 -3.33 -28.18 -8.65
C GLY A 242 -4.12 -27.29 -7.68
N GLU A 243 -3.64 -27.17 -6.44
CA GLU A 243 -4.31 -26.35 -5.41
C GLU A 243 -4.39 -24.87 -5.82
N ALA A 244 -3.35 -24.34 -6.47
CA ALA A 244 -3.33 -22.95 -6.92
C ALA A 244 -4.40 -22.67 -7.99
N GLY A 245 -4.55 -23.55 -8.99
CA GLY A 245 -5.59 -23.42 -10.02
C GLY A 245 -6.99 -23.60 -9.45
N ALA A 246 -7.19 -24.59 -8.55
CA ALA A 246 -8.49 -24.88 -7.95
C ALA A 246 -9.09 -23.69 -7.19
N ARG A 247 -8.23 -22.82 -6.61
CA ARG A 247 -8.66 -21.58 -5.96
C ARG A 247 -9.37 -20.61 -6.92
N TYR A 248 -9.08 -20.68 -8.21
CA TYR A 248 -9.65 -19.83 -9.26
C TYR A 248 -10.86 -20.46 -9.94
N ASP A 249 -11.24 -21.71 -9.63
CA ASP A 249 -12.34 -22.40 -10.32
C ASP A 249 -13.67 -21.64 -10.18
N GLY A 250 -13.89 -21.05 -9.01
CA GLY A 250 -15.05 -20.21 -8.73
C GLY A 250 -14.99 -18.81 -9.35
N LEU A 251 -13.99 -18.46 -10.15
CA LEU A 251 -13.92 -17.20 -10.89
C LEU A 251 -14.25 -17.45 -12.36
N THR A 252 -15.25 -16.74 -12.87
CA THR A 252 -15.64 -16.74 -14.28
C THR A 252 -15.17 -15.42 -14.90
N VAL A 253 -14.34 -15.50 -15.94
CA VAL A 253 -13.68 -14.37 -16.62
C VAL A 253 -13.49 -14.63 -18.11
#